data_AF-A0A2G9M7P3-F1
#
_entry.id   AF-A0A2G9M7P3-F1
#
_cell.length_a   1.000
_cell.length_b   1.000
_cell.length_c   1.000
_cell.angle_alpha   90.00
_cell.angle_beta   90.00
_cell.angle_gamma   90.00
#
_symmetry.space_group_name_H-M   'P 1'
#
loop_
_entity.id
_entity.type
_entity.pdbx_description
1 polymer ?
#
loop_
_entity_poly.entity_id
_entity_poly.type
_entity_poly.pdbx_seq_one_letter_code
_entity_poly.pdbx_strand_id
1 'polypeptide(L)'
;MTGTSMSAPFVSGVAGLLLSKNPGLNTEQVRSLLKKYSDPIRPDHYIGAGRLNAYQALIQKHQSKLVNIGTTTISGLLNIKIQKEQGKGNWQDYITIIDKRETSVEKNSLLGLDGLFDQKNVKISEPGSYRVYAELVDEAGNVITTDHPDPQTPLSASYEFGVIP
;
A
#
# COMPACT_ATOMS: atom_id res chain seq x y z
N MET A 1 18.91 -28.18 -20.90
CA MET A 1 18.31 -28.42 -19.57
C MET A 1 17.01 -27.64 -19.52
N THR A 2 15.88 -28.31 -19.73
CA THR A 2 14.57 -27.67 -19.89
C THR A 2 13.54 -28.46 -19.10
N GLY A 3 12.96 -27.84 -18.07
CA GLY A 3 11.94 -28.47 -17.23
C GLY A 3 11.51 -27.55 -16.09
N THR A 4 10.23 -27.61 -15.74
CA THR A 4 9.61 -26.83 -14.64
C THR A 4 10.31 -27.03 -13.30
N SER A 5 11.02 -28.14 -13.12
CA SER A 5 11.88 -28.43 -11.96
C SER A 5 12.99 -27.40 -11.74
N MET A 6 13.42 -26.68 -12.79
CA MET A 6 14.43 -25.62 -12.66
C MET A 6 13.80 -24.26 -12.35
N SER A 7 12.52 -24.06 -12.66
CA SER A 7 11.78 -22.84 -12.30
C SER A 7 11.36 -22.83 -10.81
N ALA A 8 11.10 -24.01 -10.24
CA ALA A 8 10.75 -24.17 -8.83
C ALA A 8 11.75 -23.54 -7.84
N PRO A 9 13.08 -23.79 -7.93
CA PRO A 9 14.05 -23.19 -7.01
C PRO A 9 14.18 -21.67 -7.14
N PHE A 10 13.91 -21.09 -8.32
CA PHE A 10 13.87 -19.62 -8.46
C PHE A 10 12.71 -19.02 -7.66
N VAL A 11 11.52 -19.63 -7.75
CA VAL A 11 10.34 -19.15 -7.01
C VAL A 11 10.55 -19.32 -5.50
N SER A 12 11.07 -20.47 -5.04
CA SER A 12 11.32 -20.69 -3.62
C SER A 12 12.45 -19.79 -3.07
N GLY A 13 13.47 -19.49 -3.87
CA GLY A 13 14.52 -18.54 -3.50
C GLY A 13 13.98 -17.12 -3.28
N VAL A 14 13.11 -16.63 -4.18
CA VAL A 14 12.47 -15.31 -4.01
C VAL A 14 11.50 -15.31 -2.82
N ALA A 15 10.77 -16.41 -2.60
CA ALA A 15 9.91 -16.56 -1.42
C ALA A 15 10.73 -16.47 -0.11
N GLY A 16 11.89 -17.13 -0.06
CA GLY A 16 12.80 -17.04 1.09
C GLY A 16 13.35 -15.62 1.28
N LEU A 17 13.63 -14.91 0.20
CA LEU A 17 14.08 -13.52 0.26
C LEU A 17 12.98 -12.56 0.77
N LEU A 18 11.72 -12.79 0.38
CA LEU A 18 10.57 -12.05 0.93
C LEU A 18 10.42 -12.27 2.43
N LEU A 19 10.55 -13.50 2.89
CA LEU A 19 10.49 -13.84 4.32
C LEU A 19 11.69 -13.29 5.10
N SER A 20 12.87 -13.27 4.50
CA SER A 20 14.07 -12.64 5.10
C SER A 20 13.85 -11.13 5.31
N LYS A 21 13.22 -10.46 4.34
CA LYS A 21 12.90 -9.03 4.43
C LYS A 21 11.73 -8.74 5.37
N ASN A 22 10.71 -9.59 5.40
CA ASN A 22 9.54 -9.45 6.26
C ASN A 22 9.13 -10.81 6.85
N PRO A 23 9.67 -11.17 8.03
CA PRO A 23 9.41 -12.46 8.68
C PRO A 23 7.95 -12.67 9.11
N GLY A 24 7.15 -11.60 9.19
CA GLY A 24 5.74 -11.66 9.58
C GLY A 24 4.79 -12.10 8.46
N LEU A 25 5.29 -12.31 7.23
CA LEU A 25 4.46 -12.75 6.11
C LEU A 25 4.04 -14.21 6.28
N ASN A 26 2.74 -14.47 6.12
CA ASN A 26 2.24 -15.83 6.02
C ASN A 26 2.35 -16.38 4.58
N THR A 27 2.20 -17.70 4.43
CA THR A 27 2.38 -18.38 3.14
C THR A 27 1.45 -17.86 2.04
N GLU A 28 0.21 -17.50 2.37
CA GLU A 28 -0.76 -16.95 1.42
C GLU A 28 -0.39 -15.53 0.98
N GLN A 29 0.11 -14.69 1.90
CA GLN A 29 0.62 -13.37 1.59
C GLN A 29 1.83 -13.45 0.67
N VAL A 30 2.79 -14.35 0.94
CA VAL A 30 3.95 -14.58 0.06
C VAL A 30 3.49 -15.00 -1.33
N ARG A 31 2.58 -15.98 -1.42
CA ARG A 31 2.01 -16.44 -2.68
C ARG A 31 1.30 -15.31 -3.43
N SER A 32 0.53 -14.49 -2.74
CA SER A 32 -0.18 -13.34 -3.32
C SER A 32 0.80 -12.30 -3.88
N LEU A 33 1.85 -11.96 -3.13
CA LEU A 33 2.88 -11.01 -3.55
C LEU A 33 3.61 -11.48 -4.82
N LEU A 34 4.03 -12.75 -4.85
CA LEU A 34 4.72 -13.32 -6.02
C LEU A 34 3.86 -13.30 -7.28
N LYS A 35 2.53 -13.46 -7.14
CA LYS A 35 1.58 -13.37 -8.25
C LYS A 35 1.24 -11.93 -8.64
N LYS A 36 1.02 -11.06 -7.66
CA LYS A 36 0.61 -9.66 -7.88
C LYS A 36 1.68 -8.86 -8.60
N TYR A 37 2.94 -9.15 -8.29
CA TYR A 37 4.09 -8.43 -8.84
C TYR A 37 4.83 -9.18 -9.96
N SER A 38 4.23 -10.21 -10.56
CA SER A 38 4.80 -10.84 -11.75
C SER A 38 4.67 -9.96 -12.99
N ASP A 39 5.64 -10.04 -13.90
CA ASP A 39 5.55 -9.35 -15.18
C ASP A 39 4.49 -10.03 -16.07
N PRO A 40 3.54 -9.26 -16.63
CA PRO A 40 2.60 -9.81 -17.61
C PRO A 40 3.34 -10.08 -18.92
N ILE A 41 3.59 -11.35 -19.20
CA ILE A 41 4.08 -11.81 -20.50
C ILE A 41 3.03 -12.75 -21.12
N ARG A 42 2.98 -12.81 -22.46
CA ARG A 42 2.01 -13.64 -23.18
C ARG A 42 2.74 -14.66 -24.05
N PRO A 43 3.14 -15.80 -23.48
CA PRO A 43 3.64 -16.91 -24.27
C PRO A 43 2.49 -17.67 -24.94
N ASP A 44 2.86 -18.59 -25.82
CA ASP A 44 1.98 -19.53 -26.54
C ASP A 44 1.36 -20.61 -25.63
N HIS A 45 1.78 -20.69 -24.38
CA HIS A 45 1.32 -21.66 -23.37
C HIS A 45 0.90 -20.96 -22.07
N TYR A 46 0.13 -21.66 -21.22
CA TYR A 46 -0.33 -21.11 -19.94
C TYR A 46 0.79 -21.01 -18.90
N ILE A 47 0.96 -19.83 -18.31
CA ILE A 47 2.00 -19.54 -17.30
C ILE A 47 1.47 -19.00 -15.96
N GLY A 48 0.16 -19.05 -15.75
CA GLY A 48 -0.46 -18.49 -14.55
C GLY A 48 -0.39 -16.96 -14.50
N ALA A 49 0.07 -16.41 -13.38
CA ALA A 49 0.02 -14.96 -13.13
C ALA A 49 0.99 -14.14 -13.99
N GLY A 50 2.07 -14.75 -14.49
CA GLY A 50 3.10 -14.06 -15.25
C GLY A 50 4.50 -14.57 -14.94
N ARG A 51 5.51 -13.85 -15.44
CA ARG A 51 6.91 -14.15 -15.16
C ARG A 51 7.30 -13.59 -13.80
N LEU A 52 7.95 -14.40 -12.96
CA LEU A 52 8.45 -13.98 -11.66
C LEU A 52 9.33 -12.73 -11.78
N ASN A 53 9.03 -11.69 -10.99
CA ASN A 53 9.83 -10.47 -10.88
C ASN A 53 10.20 -10.23 -9.41
N ALA A 54 11.41 -10.66 -9.04
CA ALA A 54 11.90 -10.57 -7.66
C ALA A 54 11.99 -9.11 -7.17
N TYR A 55 12.45 -8.21 -8.04
CA TYR A 55 12.59 -6.80 -7.70
C TYR A 55 11.23 -6.21 -7.33
N GLN A 56 10.24 -6.30 -8.23
CA GLN A 56 8.88 -5.78 -7.99
C GLN A 56 8.23 -6.41 -6.75
N ALA A 57 8.43 -7.72 -6.53
CA ALA A 57 7.94 -8.40 -5.33
C ALA A 57 8.58 -7.88 -4.04
N LEU A 58 9.87 -7.49 -4.06
CA LEU A 58 10.59 -6.99 -2.89
C LEU A 58 10.37 -5.51 -2.61
N ILE A 59 10.30 -4.68 -3.66
CA ILE A 59 10.10 -3.23 -3.53
C ILE A 59 8.62 -2.84 -3.46
N GLN A 60 7.72 -3.82 -3.21
CA GLN A 60 6.26 -3.71 -3.04
C GLN A 60 5.79 -2.29 -3.25
N LYS A 61 5.44 -1.96 -4.49
CA LYS A 61 5.03 -0.61 -4.82
C LYS A 61 3.64 -0.40 -4.22
N HIS A 62 3.60 -0.02 -2.94
CA HIS A 62 2.39 0.36 -2.24
C HIS A 62 1.82 1.57 -3.00
N GLN A 63 0.66 1.40 -3.64
CA GLN A 63 0.02 2.49 -4.39
C GLN A 63 -0.39 3.63 -3.45
N SER A 64 -0.74 3.29 -2.21
CA SER A 64 -1.00 4.23 -1.13
C SER A 64 0.05 4.03 -0.02
N LYS A 65 0.82 5.08 0.26
CA LYS A 65 1.90 5.05 1.25
C LYS A 65 2.05 6.39 1.95
N LEU A 66 2.38 6.37 3.23
CA LEU A 66 2.94 7.52 3.93
C LEU A 66 4.45 7.38 3.94
N VAL A 67 5.17 8.45 3.60
CA VAL A 67 6.63 8.44 3.58
C VAL A 67 7.12 9.43 4.62
N ASN A 68 7.87 8.92 5.59
CA ASN A 68 8.58 9.78 6.52
C ASN A 68 9.96 10.09 5.94
N ILE A 69 10.07 11.24 5.26
CA ILE A 69 11.35 11.79 4.78
C ILE A 69 12.15 12.49 5.89
N GLY A 70 11.62 12.52 7.11
CA GLY A 70 12.23 13.16 8.26
C GLY A 70 13.41 12.40 8.85
N THR A 71 14.08 13.04 9.81
CA THR A 71 15.23 12.48 10.53
C THR A 71 14.84 11.76 11.82
N THR A 72 13.59 11.92 12.26
CA THR A 72 13.03 11.36 13.49
C THR A 72 11.92 10.36 13.18
N THR A 73 11.73 9.39 14.08
CA THR A 73 10.58 8.47 14.02
C THR A 73 9.34 9.25 14.41
N ILE A 74 8.32 9.18 13.57
CA ILE A 74 7.06 9.88 13.79
C ILE A 74 6.04 8.86 14.29
N SER A 75 5.50 9.10 15.49
CA SER A 75 4.41 8.32 16.07
C SER A 75 3.17 9.18 16.12
N GLY A 76 2.05 8.63 15.67
CA GLY A 76 0.77 9.33 15.68
C GLY A 76 -0.41 8.40 15.49
N LEU A 77 -1.57 9.00 15.38
CA LEU A 77 -2.85 8.34 15.14
C LEU A 77 -3.11 8.35 13.64
N LEU A 78 -3.06 7.18 13.02
CA LEU A 78 -3.39 7.00 11.61
C LEU A 78 -4.90 7.03 11.41
N ASN A 79 -5.36 7.96 10.58
CA ASN A 79 -6.72 8.02 10.09
C ASN A 79 -6.73 7.65 8.61
N ILE A 80 -7.63 6.75 8.21
CA ILE A 80 -7.89 6.45 6.80
C ILE A 80 -9.39 6.59 6.59
N LYS A 81 -9.78 7.44 5.65
CA LYS A 81 -11.17 7.70 5.30
C LYS A 81 -11.33 7.76 3.79
N ILE A 82 -12.53 7.42 3.32
CA ILE A 82 -12.97 7.68 1.96
C ILE A 82 -13.85 8.90 2.03
N GLN A 83 -13.57 9.86 1.17
CA GLN A 83 -14.37 11.05 0.98
C GLN A 83 -15.06 10.99 -0.37
N LYS A 84 -16.31 11.44 -0.43
CA LYS A 84 -17.08 11.59 -1.67
C LYS A 84 -17.09 13.06 -2.07
N GLU A 85 -16.86 13.34 -3.35
CA GLU A 85 -16.99 14.69 -3.87
C GLU A 85 -18.47 15.06 -3.98
N GLN A 86 -18.89 16.09 -3.25
CA GLN A 86 -20.27 16.61 -3.24
C GLN A 86 -20.41 17.89 -4.10
N GLY A 87 -19.31 18.36 -4.68
CA GLY A 87 -19.22 19.56 -5.51
C GLY A 87 -17.75 19.84 -5.79
N LYS A 88 -17.44 20.69 -6.78
CA LYS A 88 -16.08 20.92 -7.30
C LYS A 88 -15.07 21.24 -6.18
N GLY A 89 -14.32 20.23 -5.72
CA GLY A 89 -13.36 20.34 -4.61
C GLY A 89 -13.93 20.26 -3.18
N ASN A 90 -15.25 20.08 -3.02
CA ASN A 90 -15.91 19.88 -1.74
C ASN A 90 -15.98 18.37 -1.43
N TRP A 91 -15.00 17.92 -0.65
CA TRP A 91 -14.88 16.53 -0.20
C TRP A 91 -15.55 16.35 1.17
N GLN A 92 -16.47 15.41 1.26
CA GLN A 92 -17.14 15.07 2.51
C GLN A 92 -16.82 13.63 2.91
N ASP A 93 -16.58 13.42 4.21
CA ASP A 93 -16.34 12.10 4.78
C ASP A 93 -17.52 11.17 4.47
N TYR A 94 -17.23 10.06 3.79
CA TYR A 94 -18.20 9.07 3.36
C TYR A 94 -18.06 7.78 4.17
N ILE A 95 -16.83 7.23 4.26
CA ILE A 95 -16.55 6.02 5.06
C ILE A 95 -15.26 6.23 5.85
N THR A 96 -15.29 6.02 7.16
CA THR A 96 -14.08 5.94 7.99
C THR A 96 -13.60 4.49 8.03
N ILE A 97 -12.42 4.23 7.49
CA ILE A 97 -11.82 2.88 7.40
C ILE A 97 -11.00 2.58 8.64
N ILE A 98 -10.21 3.58 9.06
CA ILE A 98 -9.39 3.55 10.26
C ILE A 98 -9.60 4.89 10.97
N ASP A 99 -9.97 4.79 12.24
CA ASP A 99 -10.12 5.93 13.14
C ASP A 99 -9.07 5.80 14.24
N LYS A 100 -8.17 6.78 14.31
CA LYS A 100 -7.16 6.97 15.36
C LYS A 100 -6.36 5.72 15.73
N ARG A 101 -5.83 5.02 14.73
CA ARG A 101 -4.97 3.86 15.00
C ARG A 101 -3.55 4.31 15.30
N GLU A 102 -3.08 4.05 16.51
CA GLU A 102 -1.66 4.25 16.87
C GLU A 102 -0.74 3.57 15.87
N THR A 103 0.10 4.37 15.21
CA THR A 103 1.03 3.94 14.18
C THR A 103 2.30 4.77 14.25
N SER A 104 3.44 4.11 14.13
CA SER A 104 4.74 4.77 14.02
C SER A 104 5.36 4.51 12.65
N VAL A 105 5.92 5.56 12.06
CA VAL A 105 6.67 5.51 10.81
C VAL A 105 8.11 5.89 11.12
N GLU A 106 9.00 4.92 11.03
CA GLU A 106 10.44 5.14 11.27
C GLU A 106 11.01 6.19 10.31
N LYS A 107 12.08 6.87 10.74
CA LYS A 107 12.81 7.83 9.90
C LYS A 107 13.27 7.19 8.59
N ASN A 108 13.23 7.95 7.48
CA ASN A 108 13.56 7.46 6.15
C ASN A 108 12.83 6.16 5.75
N SER A 109 11.67 5.90 6.35
CA SER A 109 10.86 4.72 6.10
C SER A 109 9.52 5.11 5.51
N LEU A 110 8.83 4.11 4.98
CA LEU A 110 7.49 4.25 4.45
C LEU A 110 6.56 3.28 5.17
N LEU A 111 5.32 3.71 5.31
CA LEU A 111 4.22 2.88 5.75
C LEU A 111 3.32 2.61 4.55
N GLY A 112 3.25 1.34 4.13
CA GLY A 112 2.27 0.88 3.16
C GLY A 112 0.87 0.91 3.76
N LEU A 113 -0.05 1.63 3.12
CA LEU A 113 -1.44 1.75 3.57
C LEU A 113 -2.36 0.72 2.91
N ASP A 114 -1.89 0.09 1.83
CA ASP A 114 -2.62 -0.91 1.06
C ASP A 114 -3.02 -2.13 1.90
N GLY A 115 -2.09 -2.71 2.68
CA GLY A 115 -2.40 -3.85 3.55
C GLY A 115 -3.45 -3.53 4.63
N LEU A 116 -3.51 -2.26 5.05
CA LEU A 116 -4.48 -1.78 6.05
C LEU A 116 -5.86 -1.53 5.45
N PHE A 117 -5.88 -1.03 4.21
CA PHE A 117 -7.10 -0.73 3.47
C PHE A 117 -7.74 -2.00 2.90
N ASP A 118 -6.96 -2.88 2.26
CA ASP A 118 -7.45 -4.10 1.59
C ASP A 118 -8.15 -5.04 2.58
N GLN A 119 -7.67 -5.12 3.83
CA GLN A 119 -8.25 -5.96 4.87
C GLN A 119 -9.70 -5.56 5.22
N LYS A 120 -10.08 -4.30 4.98
CA LYS A 120 -11.40 -3.78 5.33
C LYS A 120 -12.45 -4.08 4.26
N ASN A 121 -12.06 -4.59 3.09
CA ASN A 121 -12.95 -5.01 1.99
C ASN A 121 -14.03 -3.95 1.67
N VAL A 122 -13.61 -2.69 1.59
CA VAL A 122 -14.52 -1.56 1.40
C VAL A 122 -15.11 -1.63 0.00
N LYS A 123 -16.44 -1.58 -0.10
CA LYS A 123 -17.17 -1.61 -1.36
C LYS A 123 -17.99 -0.35 -1.50
N ILE A 124 -17.85 0.31 -2.63
CA ILE A 124 -18.63 1.48 -3.00
C ILE A 124 -19.35 1.14 -4.29
N SER A 125 -20.68 1.14 -4.21
CA SER A 125 -21.56 0.85 -5.34
C SER A 125 -22.22 2.10 -5.92
N GLU A 126 -22.14 3.22 -5.19
CA GLU A 126 -22.69 4.48 -5.65
C GLU A 126 -21.75 5.11 -6.68
N PRO A 127 -22.26 5.52 -7.86
CA PRO A 127 -21.44 6.22 -8.82
C PRO A 127 -21.10 7.63 -8.32
N GLY A 128 -19.89 8.09 -8.64
CA GLY A 128 -19.39 9.40 -8.23
C GLY A 128 -17.87 9.45 -8.14
N SER A 129 -17.35 10.64 -7.82
CA SER A 129 -15.92 10.83 -7.52
C SER A 129 -15.67 10.59 -6.03
N TYR A 130 -14.70 9.74 -5.74
CA TYR A 130 -14.28 9.41 -4.39
C TYR A 130 -12.77 9.64 -4.25
N ARG A 131 -12.31 9.86 -3.03
CA ARG A 131 -10.88 9.83 -2.72
C ARG A 131 -10.63 9.06 -1.45
N VAL A 132 -9.61 8.21 -1.46
CA VAL A 132 -9.03 7.68 -0.23
C VAL A 132 -8.12 8.76 0.32
N TYR A 133 -8.36 9.19 1.55
CA TYR A 133 -7.54 10.15 2.26
C TYR A 133 -6.99 9.48 3.53
N ALA A 134 -5.67 9.44 3.64
CA ALA A 134 -4.97 8.93 4.80
C ALA A 134 -4.09 10.03 5.38
N GLU A 135 -4.13 10.18 6.69
CA GLU A 135 -3.35 11.18 7.43
C GLU A 135 -2.86 10.59 8.74
N LEU A 136 -1.66 10.99 9.15
CA LEU A 136 -1.14 10.72 10.49
C LEU A 136 -1.31 11.98 11.33
N VAL A 137 -2.08 11.90 12.42
CA VAL A 137 -2.33 13.04 13.31
C VAL A 137 -1.69 12.87 14.68
N ASP A 138 -1.43 13.97 15.38
CA ASP A 138 -0.99 13.98 16.77
C ASP A 138 -2.17 13.72 17.74
N GLU A 139 -1.90 13.66 19.05
CA GLU A 139 -2.94 13.50 20.09
C GLU A 139 -3.96 14.66 20.09
N ALA A 140 -3.59 15.83 19.56
CA ALA A 140 -4.45 16.99 19.42
C ALA A 140 -5.28 16.97 18.12
N GLY A 141 -5.06 16.00 17.22
CA GLY A 141 -5.76 15.85 15.95
C GLY A 141 -5.18 16.66 14.78
N ASN A 142 -3.99 17.24 14.93
CA ASN A 142 -3.30 17.96 13.85
C ASN A 142 -2.47 16.99 13.01
N VAL A 143 -2.48 17.16 11.68
CA VAL A 143 -1.64 16.36 10.78
C VAL A 143 -0.17 16.57 11.10
N ILE A 144 0.55 15.49 11.39
CA ILE A 144 1.98 15.54 11.69
C ILE A 144 2.75 15.78 10.39
N THR A 145 3.67 16.74 10.42
CA THR A 145 4.56 17.09 9.31
C THR A 145 5.96 16.55 9.55
N THR A 146 6.65 16.15 8.48
CA THR A 146 8.07 15.74 8.58
C THR A 146 8.97 16.93 8.93
N ASP A 147 10.01 16.70 9.73
CA ASP A 147 11.03 17.67 10.16
C ASP A 147 12.10 17.99 9.08
N HIS A 148 11.77 17.90 7.79
CA HIS A 148 12.71 18.10 6.69
C HIS A 148 12.98 19.59 6.42
N PRO A 149 14.22 20.01 6.07
CA PRO A 149 14.60 21.41 5.80
C PRO A 149 14.03 22.04 4.49
N ASP A 150 13.10 21.36 3.83
CA ASP A 150 12.36 21.82 2.63
C ASP A 150 10.89 21.49 2.88
N PRO A 151 9.91 22.28 2.39
CA PRO A 151 8.66 22.60 3.09
C PRO A 151 8.02 21.41 3.79
N GLN A 152 7.65 21.62 5.07
CA GLN A 152 6.93 20.67 5.94
C GLN A 152 5.95 19.82 5.13
N THR A 153 6.37 18.61 4.78
CA THR A 153 5.55 17.72 3.97
C THR A 153 4.60 17.02 4.94
N PRO A 154 3.28 17.23 4.82
CA PRO A 154 2.34 16.58 5.72
C PRO A 154 2.42 15.06 5.51
N LEU A 155 2.39 14.26 6.58
CA LEU A 155 2.17 12.82 6.49
C LEU A 155 0.70 12.55 6.15
N SER A 156 0.32 12.97 4.95
CA SER A 156 -0.96 12.65 4.35
C SER A 156 -0.75 12.14 2.94
N ALA A 157 -1.59 11.21 2.53
CA ALA A 157 -1.65 10.69 1.18
C ALA A 157 -3.11 10.65 0.75
N SER A 158 -3.37 11.05 -0.48
CA SER A 158 -4.70 10.94 -1.06
C SER A 158 -4.66 10.33 -2.45
N TYR A 159 -5.69 9.58 -2.79
CA TYR A 159 -5.85 8.97 -4.10
C TYR A 159 -7.30 9.11 -4.55
N GLU A 160 -7.51 9.79 -5.67
CA GLU A 160 -8.83 10.05 -6.25
C GLU A 160 -9.19 8.96 -7.26
N PHE A 161 -10.44 8.49 -7.24
CA PHE A 161 -10.97 7.48 -8.14
C PHE A 161 -12.46 7.71 -8.42
N GLY A 162 -12.88 7.41 -9.65
CA GLY A 162 -14.28 7.46 -10.04
C GLY A 162 -14.94 6.09 -9.94
N VAL A 163 -16.15 6.04 -9.40
CA VAL A 163 -17.04 4.88 -9.49
C VAL A 163 -18.01 5.13 -10.64
N ILE A 164 -17.92 4.29 -11.67
CA ILE A 164 -18.78 4.30 -12.85
C ILE A 164 -19.86 3.22 -12.64
N PRO A 165 -21.13 3.48 -12.98
CA PRO A 165 -22.21 2.50 -12.85
C PRO A 165 -22.04 1.25 -13.74
#